data_AF-A0A357CRY6-F1
#
_entry.id   AF-A0A357CRY6-F1
#
_cell.length_a   1.000
_cell.length_b   1.000
_cell.length_c   1.000
_cell.angle_alpha   90.00
_cell.angle_beta   90.00
_cell.angle_gamma   90.00
#
_symmetry.space_group_name_H-M   'P 1'
#
loop_
_entity.id
_entity.type
_entity.pdbx_description
1 polymer ?
#
loop_
_entity_poly.entity_id
_entity_poly.type
_entity_poly.pdbx_seq_one_letter_code
_entity_poly.pdbx_strand_id
1 'polypeptide(L)'
;EYEQMCFHPKYGFELLRSAPGVSLLSAHVAYQHHEREDGSGYPRGLAEDQIHLYAKIVMAADSYDAMTSGRRYSRTLWSHEALAQLAADVPEKYDPEIITLLAQSVALYPIGSVVLLNNLEVGLVTDVNRADIKIEFLTGEAKGQIVALAPNALLKIVRRLS
;
A
#
# COMPACT_ATOMS: atom_id res chain seq x y z
N GLU A 1 11.30 -24.46 4.26
CA GLU A 1 11.62 -23.03 4.07
C GLU A 1 10.55 -22.10 4.67
N TYR A 2 9.26 -22.30 4.40
CA TYR A 2 8.17 -21.49 4.98
C TYR A 2 8.17 -21.44 6.52
N GLU A 3 8.27 -22.59 7.20
CA GLU A 3 8.36 -22.63 8.67
C GLU A 3 9.53 -21.81 9.24
N GLN A 4 10.68 -21.81 8.55
CA GLN A 4 11.85 -21.03 8.96
C GLN A 4 11.63 -19.53 8.76
N MET A 5 10.93 -19.15 7.69
CA MET A 5 10.55 -17.76 7.43
C MET A 5 9.64 -17.20 8.52
N CYS A 6 8.71 -18.02 9.07
CA CYS A 6 7.81 -17.59 10.13
C CYS A 6 8.51 -17.28 11.46
N PHE A 7 9.78 -17.69 11.65
CA PHE A 7 10.53 -17.39 12.87
C PHE A 7 11.26 -16.05 12.86
N HIS A 8 11.46 -15.41 11.70
CA HIS A 8 12.21 -14.16 11.65
C HIS A 8 11.60 -13.02 12.49
N PRO A 9 10.26 -12.88 12.66
CA PRO A 9 9.72 -11.85 13.55
C PRO A 9 10.16 -12.09 15.00
N LYS A 10 10.19 -13.36 15.42
CA LYS A 10 10.66 -13.77 16.74
C LYS A 10 12.16 -13.50 16.90
N TYR A 11 12.99 -13.93 15.95
CA TYR A 11 14.43 -13.70 16.03
C TYR A 11 14.78 -12.22 15.97
N GLY A 12 14.09 -11.44 15.14
CA GLY A 12 14.20 -9.98 15.08
C GLY A 12 13.87 -9.33 16.43
N PHE A 13 12.78 -9.75 17.08
CA PHE A 13 12.44 -9.29 18.44
C PHE A 13 13.55 -9.59 19.46
N GLU A 14 14.07 -10.82 19.47
CA GLU A 14 15.13 -11.24 20.41
C GLU A 14 16.42 -10.43 20.24
N LEU A 15 16.80 -10.13 18.99
CA LEU A 15 17.95 -9.29 18.68
C LEU A 15 17.69 -7.83 19.08
N LEU A 16 16.54 -7.28 18.69
CA LEU A 16 16.23 -5.86 18.92
C LEU A 16 15.99 -5.54 20.39
N ARG A 17 15.39 -6.44 21.17
CA ARG A 17 15.15 -6.21 22.61
C ARG A 17 16.44 -6.15 23.44
N SER A 18 17.51 -6.75 22.95
CA SER A 18 18.83 -6.76 23.59
C SER A 18 19.77 -5.69 23.02
N ALA A 19 19.38 -5.00 21.95
CA ALA A 19 20.18 -3.99 21.28
C ALA A 19 20.17 -2.65 22.05
N PRO A 20 21.33 -2.12 22.46
CA PRO A 20 21.41 -0.81 23.09
C PRO A 20 20.87 0.30 22.19
N GLY A 21 20.04 1.19 22.75
CA GLY A 21 19.47 2.33 22.01
C GLY A 21 18.24 2.00 21.15
N VAL A 22 17.84 0.73 21.04
CA VAL A 22 16.58 0.34 20.40
C VAL A 22 15.47 0.28 21.44
N SER A 23 14.33 0.90 21.15
CA SER A 23 13.18 0.84 22.06
C SER A 23 12.57 -0.57 22.06
N LEU A 24 12.09 -1.02 23.22
CA LEU A 24 11.34 -2.28 23.33
C LEU A 24 10.10 -2.29 22.42
N LEU A 25 9.51 -1.12 22.20
CA LEU A 25 8.38 -0.95 21.28
C LEU A 25 8.77 -1.30 19.84
N SER A 26 9.91 -0.83 19.35
CA SER A 26 10.44 -1.17 18.03
C SER A 26 10.68 -2.68 17.89
N ALA A 27 11.18 -3.33 18.95
CA ALA A 27 11.31 -4.78 18.96
C ALA A 27 9.93 -5.46 18.84
N HIS A 28 8.92 -5.00 19.57
CA HIS A 28 7.56 -5.54 19.47
C HIS A 28 6.92 -5.34 18.08
N VAL A 29 7.19 -4.22 17.41
CA VAL A 29 6.75 -4.00 16.03
C VAL A 29 7.34 -5.06 15.11
N ALA A 30 8.65 -5.31 15.21
CA ALA A 30 9.29 -6.39 14.46
C ALA A 30 8.70 -7.77 14.81
N TYR A 31 8.25 -7.98 16.05
CA TYR A 31 7.61 -9.25 16.42
C TYR A 31 6.22 -9.44 15.82
N GLN A 32 5.52 -8.34 15.53
CA GLN A 32 4.08 -8.31 15.25
C GLN A 32 3.70 -8.00 13.80
N HIS A 33 4.63 -7.51 12.97
CA HIS A 33 4.30 -7.04 11.61
C HIS A 33 3.73 -8.10 10.64
N HIS A 34 3.70 -9.37 11.05
CA HIS A 34 3.06 -10.48 10.33
C HIS A 34 1.82 -11.05 11.03
N GLU A 35 1.38 -10.47 12.14
CA GLU A 35 0.05 -10.75 12.71
C GLU A 35 -1.05 -10.22 11.77
N ARG A 36 -2.31 -10.60 11.97
CA ARG A 36 -3.47 -10.18 11.15
C ARG A 36 -4.68 -9.96 12.05
N GLU A 37 -5.59 -9.06 11.68
CA GLU A 37 -6.76 -8.72 12.53
C GLU A 37 -7.58 -9.96 12.93
N ASP A 38 -7.76 -10.93 12.03
CA ASP A 38 -8.46 -12.22 12.26
C ASP A 38 -7.67 -13.26 13.09
N GLY A 39 -6.43 -12.96 13.50
CA GLY A 39 -5.57 -13.92 14.19
C GLY A 39 -4.93 -14.99 13.30
N SER A 40 -5.12 -14.93 11.98
CA SER A 40 -4.49 -15.87 11.01
C SER A 40 -2.99 -15.64 10.82
N GLY A 41 -2.49 -14.50 11.34
CA GLY A 41 -1.10 -14.12 11.26
C GLY A 41 -0.17 -14.91 12.18
N TYR A 42 1.10 -14.54 12.15
CA TYR A 42 2.16 -15.23 12.88
C TYR A 42 3.16 -14.21 13.44
N PRO A 43 3.95 -14.59 14.46
CA PRO A 43 4.11 -15.92 15.04
C PRO A 43 3.22 -16.24 16.25
N ARG A 44 2.40 -15.30 16.75
CA ARG A 44 1.61 -15.51 17.96
C ARG A 44 0.12 -15.68 17.71
N GLY A 45 -0.37 -15.38 16.50
CA GLY A 45 -1.79 -15.46 16.18
C GLY A 45 -2.58 -14.41 16.95
N LEU A 46 -2.02 -13.21 17.08
CA LEU A 46 -2.70 -12.10 17.73
C LEU A 46 -3.82 -11.57 16.84
N ALA A 47 -4.91 -11.13 17.46
CA ALA A 47 -6.06 -10.54 16.79
C ALA A 47 -6.32 -9.12 17.29
N GLU A 48 -6.95 -8.31 16.43
CA GLU A 48 -7.55 -7.01 16.76
C GLU A 48 -6.70 -6.11 17.68
N ASP A 49 -7.14 -5.89 18.92
CA ASP A 49 -6.55 -4.98 19.91
C ASP A 49 -5.25 -5.50 20.54
N GLN A 50 -4.95 -6.78 20.36
CA GLN A 50 -3.70 -7.39 20.82
C GLN A 50 -2.51 -6.95 19.97
N ILE A 51 -2.76 -6.53 18.72
CA ILE A 51 -1.74 -6.05 17.79
C ILE A 51 -1.52 -4.56 18.03
N HIS A 52 -0.28 -4.19 18.34
CA HIS A 52 0.08 -2.81 18.56
C HIS A 52 -0.12 -1.98 17.28
N LEU A 53 -0.68 -0.77 17.40
CA LEU A 53 -0.96 0.13 16.27
C LEU A 53 0.21 0.26 15.28
N TYR A 54 1.43 0.50 15.79
CA TYR A 54 2.62 0.59 14.93
C TYR A 54 2.94 -0.69 14.16
N ALA A 55 2.64 -1.87 14.73
CA ALA A 55 2.77 -3.12 14.00
C ALA A 55 1.72 -3.26 12.90
N LYS A 56 0.48 -2.80 13.15
CA LYS A 56 -0.55 -2.77 12.11
C LYS A 56 -0.18 -1.83 10.95
N ILE A 57 0.42 -0.67 11.25
CA ILE A 57 0.94 0.26 10.23
C ILE A 57 2.05 -0.41 9.40
N VAL A 58 3.05 -1.02 10.06
CA VAL A 58 4.16 -1.70 9.37
C VAL A 58 3.66 -2.90 8.58
N MET A 59 2.71 -3.67 9.10
CA MET A 59 2.05 -4.77 8.39
C MET A 59 1.45 -4.31 7.05
N ALA A 60 0.67 -3.23 7.05
CA ALA A 60 0.04 -2.72 5.83
C ALA A 60 1.09 -2.22 4.83
N ALA A 61 2.11 -1.51 5.31
CA ALA A 61 3.21 -1.02 4.49
C ALA A 61 4.05 -2.17 3.88
N ASP A 62 4.37 -3.20 4.67
CA ASP A 62 5.13 -4.37 4.23
C ASP A 62 4.36 -5.18 3.17
N SER A 63 3.06 -5.42 3.39
CA SER A 63 2.20 -6.07 2.38
C SER A 63 2.14 -5.27 1.08
N TYR A 64 1.98 -3.94 1.16
CA TYR A 64 1.97 -3.07 -0.02
C TYR A 64 3.30 -3.09 -0.77
N ASP A 65 4.43 -2.96 -0.05
CA ASP A 65 5.75 -3.01 -0.66
C ASP A 65 5.97 -4.36 -1.33
N ALA A 66 5.67 -5.47 -0.65
CA ALA A 66 5.83 -6.81 -1.19
C ALA A 66 5.03 -7.04 -2.49
N MET A 67 3.84 -6.42 -2.62
CA MET A 67 3.03 -6.47 -3.84
C MET A 67 3.63 -5.64 -4.98
N THR A 68 4.28 -4.53 -4.66
CA THR A 68 4.74 -3.53 -5.64
C THR A 68 6.24 -3.56 -5.95
N SER A 69 7.07 -4.24 -5.15
CA SER A 69 8.53 -4.30 -5.32
C SER A 69 9.02 -5.49 -6.15
N GLY A 70 8.14 -6.43 -6.51
CA GLY A 70 8.44 -7.56 -7.40
C GLY A 70 9.38 -8.60 -6.78
N ARG A 71 8.82 -9.72 -6.29
CA ARG A 71 9.61 -10.91 -5.91
C ARG A 71 9.81 -11.79 -7.14
N ARG A 72 10.92 -12.55 -7.19
CA ARG A 72 11.39 -13.39 -8.34
C ARG A 72 10.37 -14.36 -8.97
N TYR A 73 9.15 -14.48 -8.43
CA TYR A 73 8.14 -15.46 -8.84
C TYR A 73 6.70 -14.91 -8.89
N SER A 74 6.48 -13.60 -8.77
CA SER A 74 5.15 -12.98 -8.84
C SER A 74 5.12 -11.79 -9.79
N ARG A 75 3.98 -11.57 -10.45
CA ARG A 75 3.70 -10.32 -11.16
C ARG A 75 3.71 -9.18 -10.14
N THR A 76 4.51 -8.16 -10.41
CA THR A 76 4.45 -6.89 -9.68
C THR A 76 3.11 -6.22 -9.91
N LEU A 77 2.42 -5.85 -8.83
CA LEU A 77 1.19 -5.10 -8.87
C LEU A 77 1.48 -3.61 -8.95
N TRP A 78 0.61 -2.88 -9.63
CA TRP A 78 0.60 -1.42 -9.59
C TRP A 78 -0.05 -0.94 -8.29
N SER A 79 0.26 0.29 -7.88
CA SER A 79 -0.22 0.86 -6.62
C SER A 79 -1.73 0.73 -6.43
N HIS A 80 -2.53 1.03 -7.47
CA HIS A 80 -3.99 0.86 -7.43
C HIS A 80 -4.45 -0.61 -7.32
N GLU A 81 -3.72 -1.57 -7.90
CA GLU A 81 -4.02 -3.00 -7.79
C GLU A 81 -3.70 -3.52 -6.38
N ALA A 82 -2.54 -3.14 -5.84
CA ALA A 82 -2.12 -3.52 -4.49
C ALA A 82 -3.09 -2.97 -3.44
N LEU A 83 -3.49 -1.70 -3.55
CA LEU A 83 -4.47 -1.11 -2.65
C LEU A 83 -5.85 -1.76 -2.77
N ALA A 84 -6.29 -2.10 -3.99
CA ALA A 84 -7.55 -2.82 -4.19
C ALA A 84 -7.52 -4.21 -3.54
N GLN A 85 -6.38 -4.90 -3.61
CA GLN A 85 -6.20 -6.20 -2.95
C GLN A 85 -6.21 -6.06 -1.42
N LEU A 86 -5.50 -5.09 -0.86
CA LEU A 86 -5.54 -4.82 0.58
C LEU A 86 -6.95 -4.47 1.06
N ALA A 87 -7.68 -3.64 0.30
CA ALA A 87 -9.04 -3.26 0.63
C ALA A 87 -10.02 -4.45 0.57
N ALA A 88 -9.77 -5.44 -0.30
CA ALA A 88 -10.59 -6.66 -0.37
C ALA A 88 -10.43 -7.57 0.85
N ASP A 89 -9.31 -7.47 1.56
CA ASP A 89 -9.01 -8.21 2.79
C ASP A 89 -9.45 -7.45 4.07
N VAL A 90 -10.06 -6.27 3.94
CA VAL A 90 -10.64 -5.49 5.07
C VAL A 90 -12.09 -5.90 5.33
N PRO A 91 -12.55 -6.02 6.59
CA PRO A 91 -11.81 -5.82 7.84
C PRO A 91 -11.13 -7.09 8.37
N GLU A 92 -11.21 -8.21 7.65
CA GLU A 92 -10.81 -9.52 8.16
C GLU A 92 -9.32 -9.58 8.52
N LYS A 93 -8.43 -9.14 7.65
CA LYS A 93 -6.98 -9.23 7.88
C LYS A 93 -6.31 -7.91 8.25
N TYR A 94 -6.94 -6.80 7.90
CA TYR A 94 -6.37 -5.47 8.06
C TYR A 94 -7.36 -4.50 8.68
N ASP A 95 -6.83 -3.61 9.52
CA ASP A 95 -7.57 -2.50 10.10
C ASP A 95 -8.05 -1.53 8.99
N PRO A 96 -9.38 -1.23 8.91
CA PRO A 96 -9.94 -0.35 7.90
C PRO A 96 -9.34 1.06 7.87
N GLU A 97 -9.04 1.62 9.04
CA GLU A 97 -8.50 2.99 9.16
C GLU A 97 -7.07 3.03 8.59
N ILE A 98 -6.27 2.01 8.88
CA ILE A 98 -4.89 1.93 8.42
C ILE A 98 -4.82 1.77 6.91
N ILE A 99 -5.65 0.90 6.30
CA ILE A 99 -5.68 0.76 4.84
C ILE A 99 -6.15 2.05 4.16
N THR A 100 -7.12 2.75 4.76
CA THR A 100 -7.58 4.06 4.27
C THR A 100 -6.44 5.09 4.30
N LEU A 101 -5.71 5.18 5.40
CA LEU A 101 -4.58 6.12 5.55
C LEU A 101 -3.41 5.77 4.62
N LEU A 102 -3.14 4.48 4.40
CA LEU A 102 -2.15 4.03 3.42
C LEU A 102 -2.52 4.49 2.01
N ALA A 103 -3.79 4.28 1.60
CA ALA A 103 -4.27 4.70 0.28
C ALA A 103 -4.17 6.21 0.06
N GLN A 104 -4.29 7.03 1.11
CA GLN A 104 -4.10 8.48 1.07
C GLN A 104 -2.62 8.90 1.06
N SER A 105 -1.72 8.00 1.45
CA SER A 105 -0.30 8.28 1.59
C SER A 105 0.53 7.87 0.37
N VAL A 106 -0.05 7.07 -0.54
CA VAL A 106 0.61 6.59 -1.76
C VAL A 106 -0.12 7.07 -3.01
N ALA A 107 0.62 7.29 -4.09
CA ALA A 107 0.05 7.64 -5.39
C ALA A 107 -0.61 6.40 -6.03
N LEU A 108 -1.93 6.41 -6.25
CA LEU A 108 -2.61 5.34 -6.99
C LEU A 108 -2.10 5.20 -8.43
N TYR A 109 -1.81 6.35 -9.04
CA TYR A 109 -1.23 6.48 -10.38
C TYR A 109 0.00 7.38 -10.26
N PRO A 110 1.21 6.81 -10.12
CA PRO A 110 2.45 7.57 -10.04
C PRO A 110 2.71 8.42 -11.30
N ILE A 111 3.55 9.44 -11.16
CA ILE A 111 4.04 10.24 -12.30
C ILE A 111 4.60 9.31 -13.38
N GLY A 112 4.23 9.57 -14.63
CA GLY A 112 4.56 8.73 -15.78
C GLY A 112 3.51 7.67 -16.13
N SER A 113 2.49 7.46 -15.28
CA SER A 113 1.38 6.55 -15.61
C SER A 113 0.59 7.07 -16.80
N VAL A 114 0.27 6.20 -17.76
CA VAL A 114 -0.66 6.52 -18.84
C VAL A 114 -2.03 5.99 -18.47
N VAL A 115 -3.05 6.85 -18.50
CA VAL A 115 -4.38 6.56 -17.96
C VAL A 115 -5.47 6.84 -18.99
N LEU A 116 -6.52 6.02 -18.95
CA LEU A 116 -7.77 6.24 -19.67
C LEU A 116 -8.74 7.00 -18.78
N LEU A 117 -9.33 8.06 -19.29
CA LEU A 117 -10.32 8.87 -18.59
C LEU A 117 -11.76 8.46 -18.96
N ASN A 118 -12.75 8.89 -18.18
CA ASN A 118 -14.17 8.57 -18.40
C ASN A 118 -14.79 9.26 -19.63
N ASN A 119 -14.08 10.21 -20.26
CA ASN A 119 -14.41 10.78 -21.56
C ASN A 119 -13.76 10.03 -22.74
N LEU A 120 -13.14 8.87 -22.49
CA LEU A 120 -12.43 8.02 -23.45
C LEU A 120 -11.09 8.60 -23.97
N GLU A 121 -10.64 9.74 -23.45
CA GLU A 121 -9.33 10.29 -23.79
C GLU A 121 -8.23 9.68 -22.91
N VAL A 122 -7.00 9.72 -23.43
CA VAL A 122 -5.79 9.23 -22.76
C VAL A 122 -5.01 10.40 -22.19
N GLY A 123 -4.54 10.26 -20.95
CA GLY A 123 -3.68 11.23 -20.27
C GLY A 123 -2.40 10.61 -19.72
N LEU A 124 -1.36 11.41 -19.60
CA LEU A 124 -0.12 11.10 -18.89
C LEU A 124 -0.14 11.79 -17.53
N VAL A 125 0.06 11.06 -16.44
CA VAL A 125 0.20 11.67 -15.11
C VAL A 125 1.51 12.45 -15.04
N THR A 126 1.42 13.76 -14.84
CA THR A 126 2.57 14.66 -14.78
C THR A 126 2.89 15.13 -13.35
N ASP A 127 1.91 15.11 -12.46
CA ASP A 127 2.07 15.52 -11.06
C ASP A 127 1.06 14.80 -10.16
N VAL A 128 1.43 14.50 -8.92
CA VAL A 128 0.57 13.85 -7.94
C VAL A 128 0.74 14.52 -6.58
N ASN A 129 -0.34 15.12 -6.09
CA ASN A 129 -0.40 15.75 -4.78
C ASN A 129 -1.51 15.13 -3.93
N ARG A 130 -1.54 15.44 -2.64
CA ARG A 130 -2.65 15.02 -1.75
C ARG A 130 -4.01 15.56 -2.22
N ALA A 131 -4.04 16.71 -2.88
CA ALA A 131 -5.27 17.38 -3.28
C ALA A 131 -5.76 17.02 -4.69
N ASP A 132 -4.85 16.66 -5.59
CA ASP A 132 -5.16 16.40 -7.00
C ASP A 132 -4.10 15.55 -7.71
N ILE A 133 -4.47 15.02 -8.86
CA ILE A 133 -3.56 14.40 -9.84
C ILE A 133 -3.59 15.26 -11.09
N LYS A 134 -2.45 15.75 -11.57
CA LYS A 134 -2.40 16.45 -12.86
C LYS A 134 -2.07 15.48 -13.97
N ILE A 135 -2.80 15.60 -15.06
CA ILE A 135 -2.59 14.83 -16.27
C ILE A 135 -2.43 15.75 -17.49
N GLU A 136 -1.55 15.39 -18.40
CA GLU A 136 -1.45 15.97 -19.73
C GLU A 136 -2.20 15.08 -20.73
N PHE A 137 -3.12 15.64 -21.51
CA PHE A 137 -3.83 14.87 -22.53
C PHE A 137 -2.89 14.43 -23.67
N LEU A 138 -2.89 13.14 -23.98
CA LEU A 138 -2.13 12.56 -25.10
C LEU A 138 -2.96 12.45 -26.39
N THR A 139 -4.29 12.48 -26.27
CA THR A 139 -5.26 12.32 -27.37
C THR A 139 -6.38 13.35 -27.28
N GLY A 140 -7.17 13.50 -28.35
CA GLY A 140 -8.36 14.34 -28.37
C GLY A 140 -8.07 15.82 -28.69
N GLU A 141 -9.09 16.66 -28.57
CA GLU A 141 -9.00 18.09 -28.89
C GLU A 141 -8.14 18.86 -27.88
N ALA A 142 -8.09 18.39 -26.63
CA ALA A 142 -7.30 18.98 -25.56
C ALA A 142 -5.84 18.50 -25.52
N LYS A 143 -5.34 17.81 -26.56
CA LYS A 143 -3.98 17.26 -26.56
C LYS A 143 -2.91 18.30 -26.21
N GLY A 144 -2.03 17.95 -25.27
CA GLY A 144 -0.98 18.82 -24.72
C GLY A 144 -1.45 19.77 -23.62
N GLN A 145 -2.75 19.83 -23.32
CA GLN A 145 -3.26 20.58 -22.18
C GLN A 145 -3.10 19.77 -20.89
N ILE A 146 -2.79 20.48 -19.80
CA ILE A 146 -2.68 19.90 -18.47
C ILE A 146 -3.93 20.26 -17.67
N VAL A 147 -4.54 19.25 -17.04
CA VAL A 147 -5.71 19.42 -16.16
C VAL A 147 -5.45 18.76 -14.80
N ALA A 148 -5.92 19.40 -13.73
CA ALA A 148 -5.92 18.84 -12.39
C ALA A 148 -7.21 18.04 -12.13
N LEU A 149 -7.06 16.78 -11.73
CA LEU A 149 -8.14 15.88 -11.35
C LEU A 149 -8.30 15.89 -9.83
N ALA A 150 -9.12 16.81 -9.32
CA ALA A 150 -9.50 16.83 -7.91
C ALA A 150 -10.45 15.65 -7.57
N PRO A 151 -10.55 15.24 -6.29
CA PRO A 151 -11.46 14.17 -5.85
C PRO A 151 -12.92 14.34 -6.26
N ASN A 152 -13.39 15.58 -6.46
CA ASN A 152 -14.75 15.92 -6.90
C ASN A 152 -14.86 16.32 -8.38
N ALA A 153 -13.78 16.25 -9.17
CA ALA A 153 -13.82 16.56 -10.60
C ALA A 153 -14.71 15.59 -11.37
N LEU A 154 -15.40 16.06 -12.42
CA LEU A 154 -16.22 15.21 -13.30
C LEU A 154 -15.37 14.23 -14.12
N LEU A 155 -14.18 14.68 -14.52
CA LEU A 155 -13.21 13.87 -15.24
C LEU A 155 -12.51 12.93 -14.26
N LYS A 156 -12.56 11.63 -14.52
CA LYS A 156 -12.02 10.57 -13.65
C LYS A 156 -11.13 9.63 -14.43
N ILE A 157 -10.09 9.11 -13.77
CA ILE A 157 -9.30 7.99 -14.27
C ILE A 157 -10.15 6.72 -14.16
N VAL A 158 -10.38 6.05 -15.30
CA VAL A 158 -11.11 4.78 -15.38
C VAL A 158 -10.17 3.62 -15.15
N ARG A 159 -9.01 3.63 -15.82
CA ARG A 159 -7.98 2.60 -15.67
C ARG A 159 -6.64 3.12 -16.15
N ARG A 160 -5.58 2.43 -15.71
CA ARG A 160 -4.24 2.59 -16.27
C ARG A 160 -4.10 1.82 -17.59
N LEU A 161 -3.30 2.34 -18.50
CA LEU A 161 -2.94 1.75 -19.79
C LEU A 161 -1.47 1.32 -19.82
N SER A 162 -0.55 2.12 -19.25
CA SER A 162 0.87 1.79 -19.10
C SER A 162 1.55 2.54 -17.98
#